data_AF-A0A7C9DFJ4-F1
#
_entry.id   AF-A0A7C9DFJ4-F1
#
_cell.length_a   1.000
_cell.length_b   1.000
_cell.length_c   1.000
_cell.angle_alpha   90.00
_cell.angle_beta   90.00
_cell.angle_gamma   90.00
#
_symmetry.space_group_name_H-M   'P 1'
#
loop_
_entity.id
_entity.type
_entity.pdbx_description
1 polymer ?
#
loop_
_entity_poly.entity_id
_entity_poly.type
_entity_poly.pdbx_seq_one_letter_code
_entity_poly.pdbx_strand_id
1 'polypeptide(L)'
;MDENQSDNEGLHARIRQLEQERDDLHKDIEQLCMQKAGSAYIAVATQMHFRRIAGLEQEVENLKKKLAACTKENSILKEELSEAKRIKTHLDQLLKEEVQKNAD
;
A
#
# COMPACT_ATOMS: atom_id res chain seq x y z
N MET A 1 23.97 0.88 13.40
CA MET A 1 22.71 0.30 12.86
C MET A 1 22.14 1.14 11.71
N ASP A 2 22.91 2.07 11.11
CA ASP A 2 22.45 3.01 10.07
C ASP A 2 22.67 2.51 8.63
N GLU A 3 23.74 1.73 8.38
CA GLU A 3 24.09 1.28 7.02
C GLU A 3 22.98 0.40 6.41
N ASN A 4 22.38 -0.52 7.18
CA ASN A 4 21.27 -1.35 6.72
C ASN A 4 19.99 -0.57 6.38
N GLN A 5 19.75 0.58 7.01
CA GLN A 5 18.60 1.44 6.70
C GLN A 5 18.86 2.23 5.41
N SER A 6 20.07 2.76 5.24
CA SER A 6 20.50 3.47 4.03
C SER A 6 20.49 2.57 2.79
N ASP A 7 20.96 1.32 2.93
CA ASP A 7 20.95 0.33 1.84
C ASP A 7 19.53 -0.06 1.43
N ASN A 8 18.62 -0.19 2.40
CA ASN A 8 17.21 -0.51 2.13
C ASN A 8 16.49 0.64 1.43
N GLU A 9 16.77 1.89 1.82
CA GLU A 9 16.27 3.08 1.11
C GLU A 9 16.81 3.16 -0.32
N GLY A 10 18.09 2.84 -0.52
CA GLY A 10 18.72 2.74 -1.85
C GLY A 10 18.07 1.68 -2.73
N LEU A 11 17.79 0.49 -2.18
CA LEU A 11 17.08 -0.58 -2.89
C LEU A 11 15.65 -0.17 -3.26
N HIS A 12 14.92 0.48 -2.35
CA HIS A 12 13.58 0.99 -2.65
C HIS A 12 13.58 2.07 -3.73
N ALA A 13 14.60 2.95 -3.74
CA ALA A 13 14.76 3.94 -4.81
C ALA A 13 15.06 3.26 -6.15
N ARG A 14 15.91 2.24 -6.16
CA ARG A 14 16.24 1.47 -7.38
C ARG A 14 15.04 0.71 -7.93
N ILE A 15 14.22 0.11 -7.06
CA ILE A 15 12.97 -0.56 -7.47
C ILE A 15 12.04 0.43 -8.17
N ARG A 16 11.79 1.61 -7.58
CA ARG A 16 10.94 2.64 -8.20
C ARG A 16 11.47 3.09 -9.56
N GLN A 17 12.80 3.24 -9.68
CA GLN A 17 13.42 3.60 -10.95
C GLN A 17 13.20 2.53 -12.01
N LEU A 18 13.42 1.25 -11.67
CA LEU A 18 13.22 0.14 -12.61
C LEU A 18 11.75 -0.04 -13.00
N GLU A 19 10.83 0.19 -12.09
CA GLU A 19 9.38 0.20 -12.38
C GLU A 19 9.03 1.30 -13.39
N GLN A 20 9.59 2.50 -13.22
CA GLN A 20 9.42 3.60 -14.17
C GLN A 20 10.02 3.27 -15.54
N GLU A 21 11.27 2.79 -15.59
CA GLU A 21 11.94 2.39 -16.84
C GLU A 21 11.15 1.29 -17.57
N ARG A 22 10.62 0.31 -16.85
CA ARG A 22 9.76 -0.74 -17.41
C ARG A 22 8.48 -0.16 -18.00
N ASP A 23 7.85 0.78 -17.33
CA ASP A 23 6.60 1.38 -17.78
C ASP A 23 6.81 2.25 -19.03
N ASP A 24 7.94 2.93 -19.13
CA ASP A 24 8.31 3.70 -20.31
C ASP A 24 8.66 2.79 -21.49
N LEU A 25 9.40 1.70 -21.27
CA LEU A 25 9.67 0.69 -22.30
C LEU A 25 8.38 0.03 -22.82
N HIS A 26 7.38 -0.20 -21.96
CA HIS A 26 6.08 -0.71 -22.41
C HIS A 26 5.39 0.27 -23.36
N LYS A 27 5.40 1.58 -23.07
CA LYS A 27 4.82 2.60 -23.96
C LYS A 27 5.55 2.64 -25.31
N ASP A 28 6.87 2.55 -25.29
CA ASP A 28 7.68 2.55 -26.52
C ASP A 28 7.37 1.32 -27.38
N ILE A 29 7.23 0.13 -26.77
CA ILE A 29 6.84 -1.10 -27.46
C ILE A 29 5.44 -0.96 -28.06
N GLU A 30 4.48 -0.43 -27.32
CA GLU A 30 3.12 -0.18 -27.82
C GLU A 30 3.14 0.75 -29.03
N GLN A 31 3.86 1.87 -28.94
CA GLN A 31 4.00 2.83 -30.03
C GLN A 31 4.67 2.21 -31.28
N LEU A 32 5.73 1.43 -31.09
CA LEU A 32 6.41 0.73 -32.19
C LEU A 32 5.48 -0.29 -32.85
N CYS A 33 4.72 -1.05 -32.08
CA CYS A 33 3.72 -1.98 -32.62
C CYS A 33 2.64 -1.25 -33.44
N MET A 34 2.14 -0.11 -32.95
CA MET A 34 1.17 0.72 -33.69
C MET A 34 1.75 1.23 -35.02
N GLN A 35 2.99 1.72 -35.01
CA GLN A 35 3.67 2.21 -36.22
C GLN A 35 3.91 1.10 -37.26
N LYS A 36 4.17 -0.13 -36.81
CA LYS A 36 4.47 -1.27 -37.69
C LYS A 36 3.23 -2.02 -38.18
N ALA A 37 2.07 -1.83 -37.55
CA ALA A 37 0.88 -2.63 -37.84
C ALA A 37 0.21 -2.34 -39.18
N GLY A 38 0.46 -1.18 -39.82
CA GLY A 38 -0.12 -0.84 -41.13
C GLY A 38 -1.65 -1.00 -41.15
N SER A 39 -2.19 -1.77 -42.11
CA SER A 39 -3.64 -2.05 -42.20
C SER A 39 -4.18 -2.95 -41.07
N ALA A 40 -3.32 -3.68 -40.34
CA ALA A 40 -3.69 -4.51 -39.20
C ALA A 40 -3.76 -3.72 -37.86
N TYR A 41 -3.54 -2.39 -37.90
CA TYR A 41 -3.56 -1.50 -36.74
C TYR A 41 -4.74 -1.72 -35.81
N ILE A 42 -5.96 -1.83 -36.36
CA ILE A 42 -7.19 -1.99 -35.57
C ILE A 42 -7.14 -3.26 -34.71
N ALA A 43 -6.67 -4.37 -35.26
CA ALA A 43 -6.59 -5.65 -34.54
C ALA A 43 -5.54 -5.60 -33.42
N VAL A 44 -4.37 -5.02 -33.70
CA VAL A 44 -3.28 -4.88 -32.72
C VAL A 44 -3.67 -3.93 -31.59
N ALA A 45 -4.24 -2.76 -31.91
CA ALA A 45 -4.70 -1.80 -30.92
C ALA A 45 -5.79 -2.40 -30.02
N THR A 46 -6.74 -3.13 -30.60
CA THR A 46 -7.80 -3.81 -29.84
C THR A 46 -7.24 -4.82 -28.84
N GLN A 47 -6.27 -5.65 -29.27
CA GLN A 47 -5.63 -6.63 -28.39
C GLN A 47 -4.85 -5.94 -27.25
N MET A 48 -4.14 -4.85 -27.53
CA MET A 48 -3.43 -4.07 -26.52
C MET A 48 -4.40 -3.47 -25.50
N HIS A 49 -5.51 -2.88 -25.96
CA HIS A 49 -6.54 -2.34 -25.08
C HIS A 49 -7.14 -3.41 -24.15
N PHE A 50 -7.47 -4.60 -24.68
CA PHE A 50 -7.98 -5.68 -23.83
C PHE A 50 -6.98 -6.12 -22.76
N ARG A 51 -5.70 -6.22 -23.12
CA ARG A 51 -4.64 -6.54 -22.14
C ARG A 51 -4.52 -5.46 -21.07
N ARG A 52 -4.54 -4.18 -21.46
CA ARG A 52 -4.47 -3.05 -20.53
C ARG A 52 -5.68 -3.04 -19.59
N ILE A 53 -6.89 -3.24 -20.12
CA ILE A 53 -8.12 -3.30 -19.32
C ILE A 53 -8.03 -4.43 -18.29
N ALA A 54 -7.67 -5.65 -18.71
CA ALA A 54 -7.54 -6.78 -17.80
C ALA A 54 -6.50 -6.54 -16.69
N GLY A 55 -5.36 -5.90 -17.02
CA GLY A 55 -4.35 -5.52 -16.03
C GLY A 55 -4.90 -4.51 -15.02
N LEU A 56 -5.59 -3.46 -15.48
CA LEU A 56 -6.22 -2.46 -14.62
C LEU A 56 -7.31 -3.06 -13.73
N GLU A 57 -8.13 -3.98 -14.25
CA GLU A 57 -9.15 -4.69 -13.47
C GLU A 57 -8.50 -5.50 -12.33
N GLN A 58 -7.40 -6.18 -12.61
CA GLN A 58 -6.65 -6.91 -11.60
C GLN A 58 -6.01 -5.99 -10.54
N GLU A 59 -5.44 -4.86 -10.95
CA GLU A 59 -4.90 -3.84 -10.05
C GLU A 59 -5.98 -3.27 -9.13
N VAL A 60 -7.15 -2.93 -9.68
CA VAL A 60 -8.31 -2.46 -8.91
C VAL A 60 -8.72 -3.49 -7.86
N GLU A 61 -8.81 -4.76 -8.23
CA GLU A 61 -9.18 -5.83 -7.28
C GLU A 61 -8.11 -6.01 -6.18
N ASN A 62 -6.83 -5.93 -6.54
CA ASN A 62 -5.74 -5.99 -5.56
C ASN A 62 -5.78 -4.80 -4.59
N LEU A 63 -6.05 -3.58 -5.10
CA LEU A 63 -6.19 -2.39 -4.27
C LEU A 63 -7.39 -2.48 -3.32
N LYS A 64 -8.53 -3.00 -3.78
CA LYS A 64 -9.69 -3.27 -2.93
C LYS A 64 -9.35 -4.21 -1.78
N LYS A 65 -8.64 -5.30 -2.06
CA LYS A 65 -8.19 -6.26 -1.03
C LYS A 65 -7.26 -5.62 0.00
N LYS A 66 -6.26 -4.85 -0.46
CA LYS A 66 -5.35 -4.11 0.43
C LYS A 66 -6.09 -3.09 1.30
N LEU A 67 -7.05 -2.36 0.72
CA LEU A 67 -7.87 -1.40 1.44
C LEU A 67 -8.72 -2.09 2.51
N ALA A 68 -9.34 -3.23 2.19
CA ALA A 68 -10.14 -3.99 3.15
C ALA A 68 -9.29 -4.50 4.33
N ALA A 69 -8.09 -5.01 4.05
CA ALA A 69 -7.14 -5.44 5.09
C ALA A 69 -6.73 -4.29 6.01
N CYS A 70 -6.28 -3.17 5.42
CA CYS A 70 -5.90 -1.97 6.17
C CYS A 70 -7.06 -1.40 7.00
N THR A 71 -8.28 -1.43 6.47
CA THR A 71 -9.48 -0.98 7.20
C THR A 71 -9.76 -1.85 8.42
N LYS A 72 -9.62 -3.18 8.27
CA LYS A 72 -9.77 -4.13 9.38
C LYS A 72 -8.70 -3.91 10.45
N GLU A 73 -7.44 -3.81 10.06
CA GLU A 73 -6.31 -3.55 10.97
C GLU A 73 -6.50 -2.23 11.73
N ASN A 74 -6.90 -1.16 11.05
CA ASN A 74 -7.19 0.13 11.68
C ASN A 74 -8.33 0.03 12.70
N SER A 75 -9.37 -0.76 12.42
CA SER A 75 -10.45 -1.00 13.39
C SER A 75 -9.95 -1.70 14.65
N ILE A 76 -9.11 -2.73 14.49
CA ILE A 76 -8.50 -3.47 15.60
C ILE A 76 -7.62 -2.54 16.44
N LEU A 77 -6.73 -1.77 15.80
CA LEU A 77 -5.86 -0.83 16.51
C LEU A 77 -6.66 0.24 17.28
N LYS A 78 -7.80 0.70 16.75
CA LYS A 78 -8.69 1.62 17.47
C LYS A 78 -9.33 0.98 18.70
N GLU A 79 -9.69 -0.29 18.62
CA GLU A 79 -10.23 -1.07 19.74
C GLU A 79 -9.18 -1.27 20.82
N GLU A 80 -7.99 -1.73 20.45
CA GLU A 80 -6.84 -1.89 21.36
C GLU A 80 -6.47 -0.57 22.05
N LEU A 81 -6.46 0.54 21.30
CA LEU A 81 -6.21 1.87 21.86
C LEU A 81 -7.30 2.29 22.86
N SER A 82 -8.56 1.98 22.57
CA SER A 82 -9.67 2.27 23.49
C SER A 82 -9.54 1.45 24.77
N GLU A 83 -9.18 0.18 24.67
CA GLU A 83 -8.97 -0.70 25.83
C GLU A 83 -7.77 -0.24 26.68
N ALA A 84 -6.64 0.08 26.05
CA ALA A 84 -5.48 0.65 26.74
C ALA A 84 -5.84 1.94 27.52
N LYS A 85 -6.66 2.82 26.94
CA LYS A 85 -7.15 4.03 27.62
C LYS A 85 -8.06 3.72 28.81
N ARG A 86 -8.90 2.69 28.72
CA ARG A 86 -9.76 2.25 29.84
C ARG A 86 -8.91 1.69 30.98
N ILE A 87 -7.97 0.79 30.67
CA ILE A 87 -7.04 0.22 31.66
C ILE A 87 -6.26 1.32 32.36
N LYS A 88 -5.69 2.28 31.60
CA LYS A 88 -4.98 3.42 32.17
C LYS A 88 -5.85 4.21 33.15
N THR A 89 -7.07 4.57 32.75
CA THR A 89 -8.01 5.29 33.62
C THR A 89 -8.29 4.54 34.91
N HIS A 90 -8.46 3.21 34.84
CA HIS A 90 -8.69 2.38 36.02
C HIS A 90 -7.47 2.35 36.95
N LEU A 91 -6.26 2.22 36.41
CA LEU A 91 -5.02 2.29 37.18
C LEU A 91 -4.83 3.64 37.87
N ASP A 92 -5.14 4.74 37.17
CA ASP A 92 -5.07 6.09 37.74
C ASP A 92 -6.06 6.26 38.92
N GLN A 93 -7.25 5.66 38.82
CA GLN A 93 -8.23 5.63 39.92
C GLN A 93 -7.74 4.82 41.12
N LEU A 94 -7.27 3.60 40.89
CA LEU A 94 -6.71 2.75 41.95
C LEU A 94 -5.52 3.43 42.64
N LEU A 95 -4.62 4.04 41.88
CA LEU A 95 -3.50 4.80 42.43
C LEU A 95 -3.99 5.93 43.34
N LYS A 96 -5.00 6.68 42.90
CA LYS A 96 -5.59 7.76 43.71
C LYS A 96 -6.21 7.23 45.00
N GLU A 97 -6.94 6.12 44.94
CA GLU A 97 -7.53 5.47 46.13
C GLU A 97 -6.46 5.01 47.11
N GLU A 98 -5.39 4.36 46.64
CA GLU A 98 -4.28 3.92 47.49
C GLU A 98 -3.50 5.08 48.11
N VAL A 99 -3.27 6.16 47.34
CA VAL A 99 -2.66 7.39 47.89
C VAL A 99 -3.53 8.00 48.98
N GLN A 100 -4.86 8.02 48.80
CA GLN A 100 -5.80 8.54 49.80
C GLN A 100 -5.78 7.70 51.08
N LYS A 101 -5.77 6.36 50.97
CA LYS A 101 -5.68 5.45 52.12
C LYS A 101 -4.39 5.61 52.92
N ASN A 102 -3.28 5.93 52.26
CA ASN A 102 -1.98 6.14 52.91
C ASN A 102 -1.80 7.55 53.49
N ALA A 103 -2.75 8.46 53.26
CA ALA A 103 -2.72 9.84 53.77
C ALA A 103 -3.54 10.03 55.06
N ASP A 104 -4.32 9.03 55.47
CA ASP A 104 -5.01 8.93 56.76
C ASP A 104 -4.19 8.11 57.77
#